data_AF-A0ABC8WAJ4-F1
#
_entry.id   AF-A0ABC8WAJ4-F1
#
_cell.length_a   1.000
_cell.length_b   1.000
_cell.length_c   1.000
_cell.angle_alpha   90.00
_cell.angle_beta   90.00
_cell.angle_gamma   90.00
#
_symmetry.space_group_name_H-M   'P 1'
#
loop_
_entity.id
_entity.type
_entity.pdbx_description
1 polymer ?
#
loop_
_entity_poly.entity_id
_entity_poly.type
_entity_poly.pdbx_seq_one_letter_code
_entity_poly.pdbx_strand_id
1 'polypeptide(L)'
;MEAMGVLARTAAPLAGTGRRPSAAGRPSASLSFAAAAATRSRGRLGVGLSARSGRASRAVQRGRIVAAAEVEQSYIMIKPDGVQRGLVGEIISRFEKKGFLLKGLKLFQCSKDLAQEHYKDLKDKPFFPTLINYITSGPVVCMAWEGVGVVASARKLIGATNPLQAEPGTIRGDLAVQTGRNVVHGSDSPDNGKREIALWFKEGELCEWESVQTPWLIE
;
A
#
# COMPACT_ATOMS: atom_id res chain seq x y z
N MET A 1 -42.36 38.23 32.77
CA MET A 1 -42.43 37.23 33.85
C MET A 1 -41.90 35.95 33.25
N GLU A 2 -40.76 35.36 33.56
CA GLU A 2 -39.64 35.52 34.50
C GLU A 2 -38.41 34.99 33.71
N ALA A 3 -37.25 35.65 33.67
CA ALA A 3 -36.14 35.57 34.65
C ALA A 3 -35.67 34.12 34.92
N MET A 4 -34.40 33.73 35.05
CA MET A 4 -33.09 34.38 35.14
C MET A 4 -32.05 33.26 35.39
N GLY A 5 -30.84 33.36 34.80
CA GLY A 5 -29.56 32.83 35.35
C GLY A 5 -29.37 31.30 35.44
N VAL A 6 -28.17 30.72 35.27
CA VAL A 6 -26.97 30.96 36.08
C VAL A 6 -25.69 30.46 35.35
N LEU A 7 -24.75 31.40 35.24
CA LEU A 7 -23.28 31.35 35.27
C LEU A 7 -22.45 30.29 34.51
N ALA A 8 -21.76 30.80 33.50
CA ALA A 8 -20.40 30.41 33.12
C ALA A 8 -19.39 30.69 34.25
N ARG A 9 -18.40 29.81 34.42
CA ARG A 9 -17.17 30.10 35.17
C ARG A 9 -15.95 29.90 34.28
N THR A 10 -15.32 31.01 33.96
CA THR A 10 -13.95 31.15 33.47
C THR A 10 -12.95 30.92 34.61
N ALA A 11 -11.88 30.17 34.38
CA ALA A 11 -10.68 30.20 35.21
C ALA A 11 -9.44 30.18 34.30
N ALA A 12 -8.59 31.20 34.46
CA ALA A 12 -7.25 31.31 33.90
C ALA A 12 -6.27 31.58 35.08
N PRO A 13 -4.95 31.66 34.86
CA PRO A 13 -3.98 30.61 35.16
C PRO A 13 -3.15 30.90 36.42
N LEU A 14 -2.55 29.86 37.01
CA LEU A 14 -1.54 30.01 38.05
C LEU A 14 -0.14 29.76 37.48
N ALA A 15 0.66 30.83 37.47
CA ALA A 15 2.11 30.80 37.27
C ALA A 15 2.78 30.22 38.52
N GLY A 16 3.71 29.30 38.33
CA GLY A 16 4.52 28.70 39.40
C GLY A 16 5.90 28.37 38.89
N THR A 17 6.86 29.20 39.26
CA THR A 17 8.30 29.13 38.95
C THR A 17 8.95 27.92 39.64
N GLY A 18 9.66 27.09 38.89
CA GLY A 18 10.47 25.99 39.43
C GLY A 18 11.67 25.69 38.53
N ARG A 19 12.87 25.89 39.07
CA ARG A 19 14.20 25.78 38.43
C ARG A 19 14.48 24.43 37.74
N ARG A 20 15.21 24.50 36.62
CA ARG A 20 15.94 23.41 35.96
C ARG A 20 17.08 22.86 36.84
N PRO A 21 17.48 21.61 36.60
CA PRO A 21 18.89 21.27 36.51
C PRO A 21 19.27 20.75 35.11
N SER A 22 20.55 20.91 34.78
CA SER A 22 21.19 20.73 33.48
C SER A 22 21.61 19.29 33.17
N ALA A 23 21.55 18.96 31.87
CA ALA A 23 22.48 18.18 31.05
C ALA A 23 23.12 16.88 31.58
N ALA A 24 22.89 15.79 30.84
CA ALA A 24 23.89 14.75 30.60
C ALA A 24 23.75 14.24 29.15
N GLY A 25 24.82 14.41 28.38
CA GLY A 25 24.89 14.06 26.95
C GLY A 25 24.84 12.55 26.72
N ARG A 26 24.20 12.17 25.61
CA ARG A 26 24.28 10.81 25.06
C ARG A 26 25.30 10.80 23.91
N PRO A 27 26.24 9.84 23.85
CA PRO A 27 27.18 9.76 22.76
C PRO A 27 26.48 9.27 21.48
N SER A 28 26.78 9.97 20.39
CA SER A 28 26.46 9.55 19.03
C SER A 28 27.46 8.50 18.57
N ALA A 29 27.00 7.29 18.27
CA ALA A 29 27.84 6.25 17.67
C ALA A 29 27.73 6.34 16.14
N SER A 30 28.70 7.01 15.51
CA SER A 30 28.91 6.94 14.07
C SER A 30 29.67 5.65 13.74
N LEU A 31 28.99 4.66 13.16
CA LEU A 31 29.60 3.46 12.62
C LEU A 31 30.10 3.74 11.20
N SER A 32 31.39 4.04 11.08
CA SER A 32 32.10 4.13 9.81
C SER A 32 32.46 2.72 9.33
N PHE A 33 31.87 2.25 8.23
CA PHE A 33 32.30 1.02 7.57
C PHE A 33 33.56 1.31 6.73
N ALA A 34 34.71 0.81 7.18
CA ALA A 34 35.93 0.78 6.37
C ALA A 34 35.89 -0.41 5.41
N ALA A 35 35.95 -0.13 4.11
CA ALA A 35 36.08 -1.13 3.06
C ALA A 35 37.52 -1.71 3.07
N ALA A 36 37.66 -2.99 3.39
CA ALA A 36 38.91 -3.72 3.23
C ALA A 36 39.01 -4.27 1.79
N ALA A 37 39.86 -3.64 0.98
CA ALA A 37 40.25 -4.15 -0.33
C ALA A 37 41.22 -5.34 -0.14
N ALA A 38 40.77 -6.54 -0.51
CA ALA A 38 41.61 -7.73 -0.54
C ALA A 38 42.28 -7.87 -1.92
N THR A 39 43.55 -7.49 -2.01
CA THR A 39 44.45 -7.84 -3.11
C THR A 39 44.85 -9.31 -2.97
N ARG A 40 44.40 -10.17 -3.89
CA ARG A 40 44.94 -11.53 -4.05
C ARG A 40 45.74 -11.63 -5.34
N SER A 41 46.99 -12.03 -5.17
CA SER A 41 47.99 -12.31 -6.20
C SER A 41 47.58 -13.51 -7.06
N ARG A 42 47.89 -13.40 -8.36
CA ARG A 42 47.73 -14.45 -9.35
C ARG A 42 48.82 -15.52 -9.15
N GLY A 43 48.40 -16.74 -8.83
CA GLY A 43 49.20 -17.96 -8.98
C GLY A 43 48.59 -18.84 -10.06
N ARG A 44 49.38 -19.12 -11.11
CA ARG A 44 49.06 -19.95 -12.28
C ARG A 44 49.68 -21.34 -12.07
N LEU A 45 49.20 -22.32 -12.86
CA LEU A 45 49.59 -23.75 -12.99
C LEU A 45 48.58 -24.67 -12.27
N GLY A 46 48.02 -25.71 -12.85
CA GLY A 46 48.16 -26.33 -14.18
C GLY A 46 47.46 -27.69 -14.15
N VAL A 47 46.81 -28.02 -15.28
CA VAL A 47 46.57 -29.37 -15.83
C VAL A 47 45.81 -30.41 -15.00
N GLY A 48 44.67 -30.86 -15.54
CA GLY A 48 43.99 -32.08 -15.09
C GLY A 48 42.57 -32.24 -15.63
N LEU A 49 42.36 -32.24 -16.96
CA LEU A 49 41.09 -32.64 -17.55
C LEU A 49 41.12 -34.14 -17.85
N SER A 50 40.44 -34.93 -17.01
CA SER A 50 40.03 -36.28 -17.35
C SER A 50 38.62 -36.56 -16.84
N ALA A 51 37.83 -37.12 -17.76
CA ALA A 51 36.57 -37.83 -17.58
C ALA A 51 35.33 -37.02 -17.13
N ARG A 52 34.32 -36.96 -18.00
CA ARG A 52 33.19 -37.90 -17.99
C ARG A 52 32.13 -37.49 -19.01
N SER A 53 31.67 -38.48 -19.76
CA SER A 53 30.50 -38.46 -20.64
C SER A 53 29.29 -37.82 -19.96
N GLY A 54 28.70 -36.83 -20.63
CA GLY A 54 27.51 -36.13 -20.19
C GLY A 54 26.34 -37.08 -19.96
N ARG A 55 25.88 -37.16 -18.71
CA ARG A 55 24.55 -37.66 -18.39
C ARG A 55 23.62 -36.48 -18.58
N ALA A 56 22.87 -36.47 -19.69
CA ALA A 56 21.79 -35.52 -19.89
C ALA A 56 20.82 -35.65 -18.70
N SER A 57 20.76 -34.63 -17.85
CA SER A 57 19.71 -34.53 -16.85
C SER A 57 18.41 -34.33 -17.63
N ARG A 58 17.58 -35.37 -17.65
CA ARG A 58 16.20 -35.28 -18.10
C ARG A 58 15.53 -34.28 -17.16
N ALA A 59 15.36 -33.05 -17.62
CA ALA A 59 14.51 -32.08 -16.97
C ALA A 59 13.13 -32.74 -16.85
N VAL A 60 12.70 -33.01 -15.62
CA VAL A 60 11.33 -33.43 -15.34
C VAL A 60 10.47 -32.27 -15.75
N GLN A 61 9.86 -32.41 -16.93
CA GLN A 61 8.83 -31.52 -17.42
C GLN A 61 7.64 -31.70 -16.49
N ARG A 62 7.63 -30.93 -15.39
CA ARG A 62 6.49 -30.87 -14.48
C ARG A 62 5.33 -30.37 -15.30
N GLY A 63 4.37 -31.27 -15.50
CA GLY A 63 3.17 -31.03 -16.27
C GLY A 63 2.48 -29.76 -15.80
N ARG A 64 2.22 -28.88 -16.75
CA ARG A 64 1.32 -27.74 -16.63
C ARG A 64 -0.11 -28.30 -16.53
N ILE A 65 -0.47 -28.80 -15.35
CA ILE A 65 -1.86 -29.05 -14.99
C ILE A 65 -2.14 -28.12 -13.81
N VAL A 66 -2.29 -26.86 -14.15
CA VAL A 66 -2.89 -25.85 -13.30
C VAL A 66 -4.04 -25.35 -14.16
N ALA A 67 -5.29 -25.57 -13.73
CA ALA A 67 -6.40 -24.89 -14.38
C ALA A 67 -6.05 -23.40 -14.39
N ALA A 68 -6.06 -22.75 -15.56
CA ALA A 68 -5.63 -21.36 -15.69
C ALA A 68 -6.66 -20.46 -14.99
N ALA A 69 -6.55 -20.34 -13.67
CA ALA A 69 -7.28 -19.34 -12.91
C ALA A 69 -6.84 -17.97 -13.44
N GLU A 70 -7.79 -17.17 -13.92
CA GLU A 70 -7.47 -15.86 -14.49
C GLU A 70 -6.83 -14.99 -13.41
N VAL A 71 -5.58 -14.61 -13.65
CA VAL A 71 -4.85 -13.66 -12.82
C VAL A 71 -5.29 -12.27 -13.23
N GLU A 72 -5.89 -11.56 -12.28
CA GLU A 72 -6.37 -10.19 -12.45
C GLU A 72 -5.43 -9.21 -11.74
N GLN A 73 -5.58 -7.93 -12.07
CA GLN A 73 -4.95 -6.84 -11.34
C GLN A 73 -6.01 -5.85 -10.86
N SER A 74 -5.80 -5.30 -9.66
CA SER A 74 -6.67 -4.29 -9.05
C SER A 74 -5.87 -3.07 -8.65
N TYR A 75 -6.40 -1.89 -8.96
CA TYR A 75 -5.87 -0.63 -8.44
C TYR A 75 -6.47 -0.37 -7.06
N ILE A 76 -5.61 -0.18 -6.07
CA ILE A 76 -5.98 0.18 -4.70
C ILE A 76 -5.33 1.52 -4.37
N MET A 77 -6.08 2.43 -3.77
CA MET A 77 -5.57 3.74 -3.36
C MET A 77 -5.91 4.03 -1.91
N ILE A 78 -4.90 4.24 -1.07
CA ILE A 78 -5.10 4.82 0.25
C ILE A 78 -5.30 6.31 0.07
N LYS A 79 -6.47 6.80 0.48
CA LYS A 79 -6.91 8.19 0.29
C LYS A 79 -6.20 9.13 1.27
N PRO A 80 -6.32 10.46 1.10
CA PRO A 80 -5.56 11.41 1.91
C PRO A 80 -5.80 11.28 3.42
N ASP A 81 -7.03 10.98 3.85
CA ASP A 81 -7.35 10.71 5.25
C ASP A 81 -6.69 9.43 5.78
N GLY A 82 -6.55 8.39 4.96
CA GLY A 82 -5.82 7.17 5.31
C GLY A 82 -4.33 7.44 5.54
N VAL A 83 -3.73 8.27 4.69
CA VAL A 83 -2.32 8.70 4.84
C VAL A 83 -2.16 9.58 6.08
N GLN A 84 -2.99 10.60 6.25
CA GLN A 84 -2.93 11.53 7.39
C GLN A 84 -3.11 10.84 8.75
N ARG A 85 -3.83 9.71 8.78
CA ARG A 85 -4.06 8.91 9.99
C ARG A 85 -3.02 7.82 10.23
N GLY A 86 -1.98 7.72 9.39
CA GLY A 86 -0.92 6.71 9.53
C GLY A 86 -1.38 5.27 9.26
N LEU A 87 -2.41 5.07 8.43
CA LEU A 87 -3.01 3.75 8.17
C LEU A 87 -2.35 2.99 7.01
N VAL A 88 -1.26 3.51 6.45
CA VAL A 88 -0.63 2.95 5.24
C VAL A 88 -0.16 1.51 5.47
N GLY A 89 0.62 1.27 6.53
CA GLY A 89 1.13 -0.06 6.85
C GLY A 89 0.03 -1.05 7.18
N GLU A 90 -0.99 -0.61 7.93
CA GLU A 90 -2.14 -1.46 8.29
C GLU A 90 -2.87 -1.94 7.02
N ILE A 91 -3.19 -1.03 6.10
CA ILE A 91 -3.90 -1.36 4.87
C ILE A 91 -3.06 -2.27 3.97
N ILE A 92 -1.79 -1.96 3.73
CA ILE A 92 -0.89 -2.82 2.93
C ILE A 92 -0.83 -4.23 3.53
N SER A 93 -0.66 -4.34 4.85
CA SER A 93 -0.53 -5.63 5.52
C SER A 93 -1.75 -6.53 5.33
N ARG A 94 -2.96 -5.96 5.17
CA ARG A 94 -4.19 -6.72 4.95
C ARG A 94 -4.18 -7.40 3.58
N PHE A 95 -3.61 -6.77 2.55
CA PHE A 95 -3.44 -7.36 1.22
C PHE A 95 -2.29 -8.37 1.19
N GLU A 96 -1.16 -8.06 1.83
CA GLU A 96 -0.01 -8.98 1.93
C GLU A 96 -0.40 -10.29 2.65
N LYS A 97 -1.05 -10.19 3.82
CA LYS A 97 -1.51 -11.37 4.59
C LYS A 97 -2.53 -12.20 3.83
N LYS A 98 -3.27 -11.60 2.89
CA LYS A 98 -4.21 -12.31 2.02
C LYS A 98 -3.51 -13.14 0.93
N GLY A 99 -2.23 -12.85 0.64
CA GLY A 99 -1.44 -13.53 -0.38
C GLY A 99 -1.45 -12.85 -1.74
N PHE A 100 -1.91 -11.60 -1.85
CA PHE A 100 -1.84 -10.85 -3.10
C PHE A 100 -0.43 -10.35 -3.38
N LEU A 101 -0.10 -10.25 -4.67
CA LEU A 101 1.22 -9.84 -5.13
C LEU A 101 1.26 -8.33 -5.38
N LEU A 102 2.14 -7.60 -4.70
CA LEU A 102 2.31 -6.17 -4.90
C LEU A 102 3.16 -5.90 -6.16
N LYS A 103 2.57 -5.29 -7.17
CA LYS A 103 3.23 -4.99 -8.47
C LYS A 103 3.71 -3.56 -8.58
N GLY A 104 3.05 -2.63 -7.89
CA GLY A 104 3.42 -1.22 -7.90
C GLY A 104 3.02 -0.53 -6.61
N LEU A 105 3.85 0.39 -6.12
CA LEU A 105 3.61 1.16 -4.90
C LEU A 105 4.26 2.55 -5.04
N LYS A 106 3.48 3.61 -4.85
CA LYS A 106 4.02 4.98 -4.76
C LYS A 106 3.19 5.89 -3.87
N LEU A 107 3.87 6.78 -3.14
CA LEU A 107 3.27 7.95 -2.52
C LEU A 107 3.17 9.06 -3.58
N PHE A 108 1.98 9.60 -3.79
CA PHE A 108 1.71 10.47 -4.92
C PHE A 108 0.83 11.66 -4.55
N GLN A 109 1.16 12.84 -5.04
CA GLN A 109 0.32 14.03 -4.93
C GLN A 109 -0.53 14.16 -6.20
N CYS A 110 -1.83 13.86 -6.08
CA CYS A 110 -2.74 13.82 -7.22
C CYS A 110 -3.08 15.22 -7.76
N SER A 111 -3.07 15.37 -9.09
CA SER A 111 -3.59 16.58 -9.76
C SER A 111 -5.11 16.52 -9.90
N LYS A 112 -5.76 17.67 -10.08
CA LYS A 112 -7.21 17.73 -10.31
C LYS A 112 -7.62 16.99 -11.58
N ASP A 113 -6.89 17.17 -12.67
CA ASP A 113 -7.18 16.54 -13.96
C ASP A 113 -7.11 15.01 -13.86
N LEU A 114 -6.10 14.47 -13.17
CA LEU A 114 -5.97 13.02 -12.97
C LEU A 114 -7.11 12.47 -12.10
N ALA A 115 -7.47 13.17 -11.02
CA ALA A 115 -8.60 12.79 -10.18
C ALA A 115 -9.93 12.82 -10.95
N GLN A 116 -10.13 13.82 -11.81
CA GLN A 116 -11.32 13.94 -12.65
C GLN A 116 -11.41 12.82 -13.67
N GLU A 117 -10.30 12.46 -14.34
CA GLU A 117 -10.27 11.33 -15.27
C GLU A 117 -10.55 10.00 -14.56
N HIS A 118 -9.98 9.81 -13.36
CA HIS A 118 -10.23 8.60 -12.57
C HIS A 118 -11.73 8.46 -12.20
N TYR A 119 -12.37 9.55 -11.75
CA TYR A 119 -13.77 9.58 -11.34
C TYR A 119 -14.76 10.05 -12.43
N LYS A 120 -14.38 9.99 -13.71
CA LYS A 120 -15.19 10.55 -14.82
C LYS A 120 -16.62 10.05 -14.88
N ASP A 121 -16.87 8.80 -14.47
CA ASP A 121 -18.20 8.19 -14.45
C ASP A 121 -19.12 8.80 -13.38
N LEU A 122 -18.55 9.57 -12.44
CA LEU A 122 -19.26 10.26 -11.38
C LEU A 122 -19.44 11.75 -11.64
N LYS A 123 -19.03 12.28 -12.80
CA LYS A 123 -19.00 13.72 -13.11
C LYS A 123 -20.34 14.43 -12.89
N ASP A 124 -21.45 13.73 -13.15
CA ASP A 124 -22.81 14.28 -13.05
C ASP A 124 -23.41 14.12 -11.64
N LYS A 125 -22.66 13.56 -10.69
CA LYS A 125 -23.10 13.41 -9.30
C LYS A 125 -22.87 14.70 -8.51
N PRO A 126 -23.80 15.11 -7.64
CA PRO A 126 -23.70 16.37 -6.91
C PRO A 126 -22.49 16.44 -5.96
N PHE A 127 -21.97 15.29 -5.54
CA PHE A 127 -20.78 15.21 -4.68
C PHE A 127 -19.45 15.22 -5.44
N PHE A 128 -19.45 15.22 -6.78
CA PHE A 128 -18.24 15.14 -7.59
C PHE A 128 -17.23 16.26 -7.29
N PRO A 129 -17.61 17.55 -7.21
CA PRO A 129 -16.65 18.60 -6.87
C PRO A 129 -15.97 18.37 -5.51
N THR A 130 -16.74 17.93 -4.51
CA THR A 130 -16.23 17.61 -3.17
C THR A 130 -15.30 16.41 -3.20
N LEU A 131 -15.60 15.38 -4.00
CA LEU A 131 -14.75 14.21 -4.19
C LEU A 131 -13.39 14.58 -4.79
N ILE A 132 -13.38 15.39 -5.85
CA ILE A 132 -12.12 15.83 -6.49
C ILE A 132 -11.29 16.68 -5.52
N ASN A 133 -11.91 17.62 -4.81
CA ASN A 133 -11.22 18.43 -3.81
C ASN A 133 -10.64 17.58 -2.67
N TYR A 134 -11.37 16.56 -2.22
CA TYR A 134 -10.90 15.64 -1.19
C TYR A 134 -9.71 14.79 -1.67
N ILE A 135 -9.77 14.22 -2.87
CA ILE A 135 -8.71 13.34 -3.36
C ILE A 135 -7.42 14.12 -3.67
N THR A 136 -7.55 15.41 -3.98
CA THR A 136 -6.42 16.30 -4.25
C THR A 136 -5.95 17.11 -3.04
N SER A 137 -6.60 16.99 -1.87
CA SER A 137 -6.26 17.79 -0.68
C SER A 137 -4.97 17.34 0.02
N GLY A 138 -4.38 16.22 -0.39
CA GLY A 138 -3.16 15.67 0.21
C GLY A 138 -2.63 14.47 -0.57
N PRO A 139 -1.55 13.85 -0.09
CA PRO A 139 -0.95 12.71 -0.77
C PRO A 139 -1.85 11.47 -0.64
N VAL A 140 -1.76 10.62 -1.65
CA VAL A 140 -2.37 9.28 -1.69
C VAL A 140 -1.28 8.23 -1.82
N VAL A 141 -1.57 6.99 -1.42
CA VAL A 141 -0.70 5.84 -1.75
C VAL A 141 -1.39 5.02 -2.82
N CYS A 142 -0.78 4.99 -4.00
CA CYS A 142 -1.23 4.22 -5.16
C CYS A 142 -0.60 2.84 -5.13
N MET A 143 -1.42 1.80 -5.33
CA MET A 143 -0.97 0.41 -5.34
C MET A 143 -1.59 -0.36 -6.50
N ALA A 144 -0.79 -1.24 -7.11
CA ALA A 144 -1.25 -2.26 -8.04
C ALA A 144 -1.06 -3.63 -7.39
N TRP A 145 -2.15 -4.36 -7.21
CA TRP A 145 -2.16 -5.70 -6.64
C TRP A 145 -2.60 -6.73 -7.68
N GLU A 146 -1.94 -7.88 -7.68
CA GLU A 146 -2.20 -8.98 -8.61
C GLU A 146 -2.56 -10.27 -7.87
N GLY A 147 -3.46 -11.05 -8.46
CA GLY A 147 -3.81 -12.38 -7.98
C GLY A 147 -5.14 -12.89 -8.54
N VAL A 148 -5.42 -14.16 -8.28
CA VAL A 148 -6.68 -14.80 -8.70
C VAL A 148 -7.85 -14.15 -7.96
N GLY A 149 -8.79 -13.58 -8.73
CA GLY A 149 -9.98 -12.89 -8.19
C GLY A 149 -9.65 -11.69 -7.28
N VAL A 150 -8.49 -11.04 -7.48
CA VAL A 150 -8.02 -9.95 -6.60
C VAL A 150 -9.01 -8.79 -6.55
N VAL A 151 -9.71 -8.47 -7.63
CA VAL A 151 -10.68 -7.37 -7.65
C VAL A 151 -11.84 -7.65 -6.69
N ALA A 152 -12.51 -8.80 -6.88
CA ALA A 152 -13.65 -9.19 -6.05
C ALA A 152 -13.26 -9.36 -4.57
N SER A 153 -12.10 -9.98 -4.31
CA SER A 153 -11.59 -10.19 -2.97
C SER A 153 -11.17 -8.88 -2.29
N ALA A 154 -10.50 -7.96 -3.01
CA ALA A 154 -10.15 -6.64 -2.52
C ALA A 154 -11.40 -5.85 -2.10
N ARG A 155 -12.48 -5.90 -2.89
CA ARG A 155 -13.74 -5.23 -2.55
C ARG A 155 -14.37 -5.78 -1.27
N LYS A 156 -14.33 -7.09 -1.07
CA LYS A 156 -14.77 -7.73 0.18
C LYS A 156 -13.89 -7.33 1.37
N LEU A 157 -12.58 -7.34 1.20
CA LEU A 157 -11.60 -6.94 2.22
C LEU A 157 -11.77 -5.46 2.62
N ILE A 158 -12.02 -4.60 1.63
CA ILE A 158 -12.23 -3.17 1.84
C ILE A 158 -13.54 -2.90 2.61
N GLY A 159 -14.61 -3.63 2.29
CA GLY A 159 -15.94 -3.41 2.87
C GLY A 159 -16.78 -2.36 2.14
N ALA A 160 -18.05 -2.23 2.55
CA ALA A 160 -19.03 -1.34 1.92
C ALA A 160 -18.55 0.11 1.83
N THR A 161 -18.98 0.84 0.78
CA THR A 161 -18.57 2.25 0.57
C THR A 161 -18.98 3.16 1.71
N ASN A 162 -20.16 2.93 2.29
CA ASN A 162 -20.61 3.54 3.53
C ASN A 162 -20.05 2.72 4.71
N PRO A 163 -19.13 3.27 5.53
CA PRO A 163 -18.54 2.54 6.65
C PRO A 163 -19.58 2.04 7.67
N LEU A 164 -20.72 2.72 7.81
CA LEU A 164 -21.82 2.28 8.69
C LEU A 164 -22.43 0.93 8.26
N GLN A 165 -22.24 0.55 7.00
CA GLN A 165 -22.69 -0.72 6.42
C GLN A 165 -21.52 -1.69 6.17
N ALA A 166 -20.31 -1.34 6.59
CA ALA A 166 -19.14 -2.19 6.44
C ALA A 166 -18.98 -3.07 7.66
N GLU A 167 -18.86 -4.39 7.44
CA GLU A 167 -18.74 -5.36 8.52
C GLU A 167 -17.44 -5.21 9.30
N PRO A 168 -17.43 -5.51 10.62
CA PRO A 168 -16.20 -5.63 11.40
C PRO A 168 -15.19 -6.58 10.76
N GLY A 169 -13.90 -6.23 10.80
CA GLY A 169 -12.82 -6.95 10.13
C GLY A 169 -12.55 -6.49 8.70
N THR A 170 -13.46 -5.74 8.07
CA THR A 170 -13.18 -5.05 6.81
C THR A 170 -12.40 -3.77 7.07
N ILE A 171 -11.64 -3.28 6.08
CA ILE A 171 -10.83 -2.06 6.23
C ILE A 171 -11.72 -0.87 6.63
N ARG A 172 -12.88 -0.70 6.00
CA ARG A 172 -13.78 0.42 6.31
C ARG A 172 -14.55 0.21 7.61
N GLY A 173 -14.95 -1.02 7.94
CA GLY A 173 -15.60 -1.32 9.22
C GLY A 173 -14.68 -1.06 10.40
N ASP A 174 -13.40 -1.40 10.27
CA ASP A 174 -12.41 -1.19 11.34
C ASP A 174 -11.89 0.26 11.40
N LEU A 175 -11.72 0.91 10.24
CA LEU A 175 -10.92 2.13 10.14
C LEU A 175 -11.69 3.36 9.67
N ALA A 176 -12.98 3.32 9.37
CA ALA A 176 -13.72 4.48 8.89
C ALA A 176 -15.08 4.67 9.60
N VAL A 177 -15.58 5.90 9.61
CA VAL A 177 -16.85 6.26 10.25
C VAL A 177 -17.85 6.85 9.26
N GLN A 178 -17.39 7.68 8.31
CA GLN A 178 -18.25 8.39 7.36
C GLN A 178 -17.83 8.15 5.91
N THR A 179 -18.80 8.11 4.99
CA THR A 179 -18.57 7.84 3.55
C THR A 179 -17.59 8.80 2.89
N GLY A 180 -17.59 10.09 3.27
CA GLY A 180 -16.66 11.09 2.74
C GLY A 180 -15.21 10.95 3.22
N ARG A 181 -14.95 10.07 4.20
CA ARG A 181 -13.65 9.80 4.84
C ARG A 181 -13.49 8.29 5.07
N ASN A 182 -13.57 7.54 3.98
CA ASN A 182 -13.61 6.07 3.99
C ASN A 182 -12.28 5.41 3.62
N VAL A 183 -11.17 6.13 3.83
CA VAL A 183 -9.75 5.71 3.85
C VAL A 183 -9.14 5.06 2.61
N VAL A 184 -9.90 4.29 1.83
CA VAL A 184 -9.36 3.44 0.75
C VAL A 184 -10.33 3.37 -0.43
N HIS A 185 -9.77 3.28 -1.64
CA HIS A 185 -10.44 2.95 -2.89
C HIS A 185 -9.94 1.60 -3.40
N GLY A 186 -10.80 0.88 -4.12
CA GLY A 186 -10.41 -0.30 -4.88
C GLY A 186 -11.30 -0.48 -6.11
N SER A 187 -10.69 -0.87 -7.23
CA SER A 187 -11.39 -1.13 -8.50
C SER A 187 -12.59 -2.05 -8.30
N ASP A 188 -13.68 -1.80 -9.03
CA ASP A 188 -14.95 -2.52 -8.88
C ASP A 188 -15.16 -3.66 -9.90
N SER A 189 -14.31 -3.72 -10.92
CA SER A 189 -14.32 -4.73 -11.97
C SER A 189 -12.90 -4.95 -12.53
N PRO A 190 -12.61 -6.11 -13.14
CA PRO A 190 -11.31 -6.38 -13.77
C PRO A 190 -10.93 -5.35 -14.84
N ASP A 191 -11.90 -4.90 -15.64
CA ASP A 191 -11.68 -3.88 -16.66
C ASP A 191 -11.32 -2.52 -16.04
N ASN A 192 -12.01 -2.12 -14.96
CA ASN A 192 -11.62 -0.93 -14.22
C ASN A 192 -10.27 -1.09 -13.53
N GLY A 193 -9.91 -2.28 -13.05
CA GLY A 193 -8.58 -2.58 -12.53
C GLY A 193 -7.48 -2.24 -13.54
N LYS A 194 -7.60 -2.77 -14.76
CA LYS A 194 -6.66 -2.49 -15.86
C LYS A 194 -6.63 -1.01 -16.24
N ARG A 195 -7.81 -0.38 -16.41
CA ARG A 195 -7.94 1.04 -16.75
C ARG A 195 -7.28 1.94 -15.70
N GLU A 196 -7.57 1.68 -14.42
CA GLU A 196 -7.07 2.49 -13.32
C GLU A 196 -5.56 2.31 -13.16
N ILE A 197 -5.04 1.08 -13.25
CA ILE A 197 -3.59 0.86 -13.22
C ILE A 197 -2.90 1.62 -14.36
N ALA A 198 -3.41 1.53 -15.58
CA ALA A 198 -2.84 2.25 -16.73
C ALA A 198 -2.92 3.79 -16.59
N LEU A 199 -3.94 4.29 -15.88
CA LEU A 199 -4.08 5.73 -15.60
C LEU A 199 -3.07 6.21 -14.54
N TRP A 200 -2.84 5.40 -13.51
CA TRP A 200 -2.06 5.81 -12.33
C TRP A 200 -0.59 5.40 -12.41
N PHE A 201 -0.23 4.36 -13.15
CA PHE A 201 1.13 3.86 -13.32
C PHE A 201 1.58 3.99 -14.78
N LYS A 202 2.72 4.63 -14.99
CA LYS A 202 3.39 4.73 -16.28
C LYS A 202 4.11 3.42 -16.60
N GLU A 203 4.47 3.26 -17.87
CA GLU A 203 5.35 2.18 -18.30
C GLU A 203 6.64 2.16 -17.46
N GLY A 204 7.00 0.97 -16.98
CA GLY A 204 8.17 0.76 -16.11
C GLY A 204 7.95 1.05 -14.61
N GLU A 205 6.78 1.56 -14.19
CA GLU A 205 6.48 1.73 -12.76
C GLU A 205 5.91 0.47 -12.08
N LEU A 206 5.65 -0.59 -12.85
CA LEU A 206 5.25 -1.90 -12.33
C LEU A 206 6.44 -2.87 -12.36
N CYS A 207 6.59 -3.64 -11.29
CA CYS A 207 7.64 -4.63 -11.12
C CYS A 207 7.19 -6.03 -11.55
N GLU A 208 7.98 -6.67 -12.40
CA GLU A 208 7.84 -8.09 -12.71
C GLU A 208 8.69 -8.94 -11.77
N TRP A 209 8.03 -9.78 -10.97
CA TRP A 209 8.68 -10.64 -9.98
C TRP A 209 7.77 -11.81 -9.60
N GLU A 210 8.37 -12.86 -9.05
CA GLU A 210 7.68 -14.08 -8.62
C GLU A 210 7.77 -14.24 -7.11
N SER A 211 6.64 -14.51 -6.45
CA SER A 211 6.62 -14.82 -5.03
C SER A 211 7.01 -16.27 -4.78
N VAL A 212 7.92 -16.48 -3.83
CA VAL A 212 8.28 -17.82 -3.31
C VAL A 212 7.08 -18.53 -2.64
N GLN A 213 6.04 -17.77 -2.26
CA GLN A 213 4.84 -18.32 -1.65
C GLN A 213 3.82 -18.83 -2.68
N THR A 214 3.98 -18.51 -3.98
CA THR A 214 3.02 -18.85 -5.04
C THR A 214 2.61 -20.33 -5.03
N PRO A 215 3.54 -21.31 -4.90
CA PRO A 215 3.17 -22.73 -4.87
C PRO A 215 2.33 -23.16 -3.65
N TRP A 216 2.18 -22.30 -2.65
CA TRP A 216 1.39 -22.55 -1.44
C TRP A 216 0.06 -21.78 -1.42
N LEU A 217 -0.14 -20.87 -2.38
CA LEU A 217 -1.31 -19.99 -2.47
C LEU A 217 -2.21 -20.34 -3.66
N ILE A 218 -1.67 -20.98 -4.69
CA ILE A 218 -2.36 -21.33 -5.94
C ILE A 218 -2.15 -22.83 -6.22
N GLU A 219 -3.24 -23.55 -6.51
CA GLU A 219 -3.27 -24.97 -6.90
C GLU A 219 -3.07 -25.15 -8.40
#